data_AF-A0AAW7YG64-F1
#
_entry.id   AF-A0AAW7YG64-F1
#
_cell.length_a   1.000
_cell.length_b   1.000
_cell.length_c   1.000
_cell.angle_alpha   90.00
_cell.angle_beta   90.00
_cell.angle_gamma   90.00
#
_symmetry.space_group_name_H-M   'P 1'
#
loop_
_entity.id
_entity.type
_entity.pdbx_description
1 polymer ?
#
loop_
_entity_poly.entity_id
_entity_poly.type
_entity_poly.pdbx_seq_one_letter_code
_entity_poly.pdbx_strand_id
1 'polypeptide(L)'
;MITISPTAQEHFIKLLSQQAEGTHIRVFVVNPGTAKAECGVSYCPADAVEPDDIELPFDGFSAMVDADSKSFLEEAEIDFVTDQMGSQLTLKAPNAKLRKVADDAPLFERVHYFLQAEVNPQLAGHGGECTLVEITDDGYAVLQFGGGCNGCSQIDVTVKDGIEAQLIEMMGDEIKGVKDATEHERGDHSYY
;
A
#
# COMPACT_ATOMS: atom_id res chain seq x y z
N MET A 1 -1.41 2.32 16.92
CA MET A 1 -2.54 3.15 17.37
C MET A 1 -2.35 4.56 16.81
N ILE A 2 -3.41 5.17 16.26
CA ILE A 2 -3.40 6.55 15.75
C ILE A 2 -3.50 7.51 16.94
N THR A 3 -2.73 8.59 16.93
CA THR A 3 -2.77 9.65 17.94
C THR A 3 -3.19 10.96 17.29
N ILE A 4 -4.15 11.67 17.89
CA ILE A 4 -4.57 13.01 17.46
C ILE A 4 -4.28 13.97 18.62
N SER A 5 -3.47 14.99 18.38
CA SER A 5 -3.10 15.96 19.41
C SER A 5 -4.32 16.75 19.90
N PRO A 6 -4.33 17.27 21.14
CA PRO A 6 -5.46 18.05 21.65
C PRO A 6 -5.84 19.23 20.75
N THR A 7 -4.85 19.94 20.19
CA THR A 7 -5.10 21.07 19.28
C THR A 7 -5.74 20.62 17.96
N ALA A 8 -5.36 19.46 17.44
CA ALA A 8 -6.01 18.87 16.27
C ALA A 8 -7.44 18.40 16.58
N GLN A 9 -7.69 17.81 17.75
CA GLN A 9 -9.05 17.43 18.17
C GLN A 9 -9.98 18.65 18.26
N GLU A 10 -9.54 19.72 18.91
CA GLU A 10 -10.29 20.99 18.97
C GLU A 10 -10.58 21.56 17.58
N HIS A 11 -9.60 21.47 16.67
CA HIS A 11 -9.78 21.89 15.28
C HIS A 11 -10.84 21.06 14.56
N PHE A 12 -10.80 19.73 14.69
CA PHE A 12 -11.79 18.84 14.08
C PHE A 12 -13.19 19.05 14.65
N ILE A 13 -13.35 19.20 15.96
CA ILE A 13 -14.66 19.53 16.58
C ILE A 13 -15.23 20.81 15.96
N LYS A 14 -14.39 21.85 15.80
CA LYS A 14 -14.81 23.11 15.18
C LYS A 14 -15.22 22.92 13.72
N LEU A 15 -14.51 22.10 12.95
CA LEU A 15 -14.89 21.77 11.57
C LEU A 15 -16.21 21.00 11.51
N LEU A 16 -16.36 19.98 12.35
CA LEU A 16 -17.56 19.13 12.40
C LEU A 16 -18.81 19.89 12.86
N SER A 17 -18.68 20.90 13.73
CA SER A 17 -19.81 21.76 14.14
C SER A 17 -20.46 22.53 12.98
N GLN A 18 -19.78 22.62 11.83
CA GLN A 18 -20.29 23.26 10.61
C GLN A 18 -20.86 22.24 9.61
N GLN A 19 -20.78 20.95 9.91
CA GLN A 19 -21.30 19.86 9.10
C GLN A 19 -22.65 19.37 9.62
N ALA A 20 -23.31 18.51 8.85
CA ALA A 20 -24.53 17.84 9.29
C ALA A 20 -24.26 16.96 10.53
N GLU A 21 -25.26 16.85 11.41
CA GLU A 21 -25.20 16.01 12.60
C GLU A 21 -24.88 14.55 12.21
N GLY A 22 -23.98 13.91 12.96
CA GLY A 22 -23.49 12.55 12.66
C GLY A 22 -22.37 12.48 11.63
N THR A 23 -21.80 13.61 11.18
CA THR A 23 -20.58 13.60 10.36
C THR A 23 -19.36 13.31 11.23
N HIS A 24 -18.51 12.40 10.76
CA HIS A 24 -17.24 11.99 11.38
C HIS A 24 -16.03 12.52 10.59
N ILE A 25 -14.82 12.31 11.13
CA ILE A 25 -13.57 12.47 10.37
C ILE A 25 -13.12 11.08 9.92
N ARG A 26 -12.88 10.87 8.63
CA ARG A 26 -12.22 9.65 8.14
C ARG A 26 -10.72 9.89 7.98
N VAL A 27 -9.91 8.96 8.45
CA VAL A 27 -8.45 8.93 8.28
C VAL A 27 -8.11 7.71 7.43
N PHE A 28 -7.40 7.92 6.33
CA PHE A 28 -7.18 6.87 5.34
C PHE A 28 -5.78 6.96 4.71
N VAL A 29 -5.36 5.87 4.08
CA VAL A 29 -4.16 5.78 3.25
C VAL A 29 -4.58 5.42 1.83
N VAL A 30 -4.21 6.25 0.87
CA VAL A 30 -4.32 5.95 -0.56
C VAL A 30 -3.09 5.16 -0.99
N ASN A 31 -3.27 4.07 -1.74
CA ASN A 31 -2.20 3.15 -2.15
C ASN A 31 -1.37 2.63 -0.96
N PRO A 32 -2.01 2.06 0.08
CA PRO A 32 -1.32 1.60 1.27
C PRO A 32 -0.25 0.55 0.93
N GLY A 33 0.90 0.62 1.59
CA GLY A 33 1.97 -0.37 1.37
C GLY A 33 2.70 -0.21 0.03
N THR A 34 2.61 0.97 -0.59
CA THR A 34 3.37 1.32 -1.79
C THR A 34 4.30 2.50 -1.53
N ALA A 35 5.28 2.74 -2.41
CA ALA A 35 6.11 3.95 -2.30
C ALA A 35 5.30 5.26 -2.50
N LYS A 36 4.16 5.14 -3.18
CA LYS A 36 3.20 6.21 -3.49
C LYS A 36 2.11 6.35 -2.44
N ALA A 37 2.25 5.70 -1.27
CA ALA A 37 1.23 5.82 -0.24
C ALA A 37 1.09 7.28 0.22
N GLU A 38 -0.14 7.76 0.26
CA GLU A 38 -0.49 9.11 0.71
C GLU A 38 -1.53 9.02 1.81
N CYS A 39 -1.36 9.79 2.88
CA CYS A 39 -2.29 9.79 4.00
C CYS A 39 -3.19 11.00 3.92
N GLY A 40 -4.46 10.82 4.22
CA GLY A 40 -5.45 11.87 4.15
C GLY A 40 -6.43 11.87 5.31
N VAL A 41 -7.12 12.99 5.45
CA VAL A 41 -8.33 13.11 6.26
C VAL A 41 -9.45 13.70 5.43
N SER A 42 -10.67 13.25 5.66
CA SER A 42 -11.88 13.76 5.00
C SER A 42 -13.07 13.78 5.95
N TYR A 43 -14.14 14.46 5.57
CA TYR A 43 -15.43 14.29 6.24
C TYR A 43 -16.05 12.96 5.84
N CYS A 44 -16.65 12.28 6.81
CA CYS A 44 -17.36 11.03 6.62
C CYS A 44 -18.78 11.20 7.16
N PRO A 45 -19.74 11.58 6.30
CA PRO A 45 -21.16 11.61 6.67
C PRO A 45 -21.65 10.23 7.15
N ALA A 46 -22.73 10.20 7.92
CA ALA A 46 -23.23 8.96 8.52
C ALA A 46 -23.61 7.87 7.50
N ASP A 47 -23.99 8.25 6.27
CA ASP A 47 -24.31 7.32 5.17
C ASP A 47 -23.08 6.84 4.38
N ALA A 48 -21.90 7.41 4.66
CA ALA A 48 -20.62 7.03 4.08
C ALA A 48 -19.76 6.15 5.02
N VAL A 49 -20.26 5.84 6.22
CA VAL A 49 -19.60 4.88 7.14
C VAL A 49 -19.83 3.47 6.63
N GLU A 50 -18.74 2.72 6.49
CA GLU A 50 -18.77 1.35 5.98
C GLU A 50 -18.81 0.33 7.13
N PRO A 51 -19.40 -0.87 6.94
CA PRO A 51 -19.59 -1.83 8.04
C PRO A 51 -18.28 -2.37 8.64
N ASP A 52 -17.19 -2.30 7.89
CA ASP A 52 -15.83 -2.72 8.25
C ASP A 52 -14.94 -1.56 8.68
N ASP A 53 -15.47 -0.33 8.71
CA ASP A 53 -14.77 0.80 9.32
C ASP A 53 -14.50 0.53 10.80
N ILE A 54 -13.34 1.00 11.23
CA ILE A 54 -12.93 0.97 12.61
C ILE A 54 -13.16 2.36 13.18
N GLU A 55 -14.12 2.43 14.10
CA GLU A 55 -14.38 3.64 14.85
C GLU A 55 -13.34 3.81 15.98
N LEU A 56 -12.65 4.94 15.97
CA LEU A 56 -11.70 5.35 17.00
C LEU A 56 -12.27 6.55 17.77
N PRO A 57 -12.67 6.39 19.04
CA PRO A 57 -13.23 7.49 19.82
C PRO A 57 -12.14 8.46 20.29
N PHE A 58 -12.41 9.76 20.13
CA PHE A 58 -11.61 10.87 20.64
C PHE A 58 -12.48 11.80 21.48
N ASP A 59 -11.88 12.83 22.07
CA ASP A 59 -12.65 13.81 22.84
C ASP A 59 -13.51 14.63 21.86
N GLY A 60 -14.83 14.55 22.00
CA GLY A 60 -15.80 15.32 21.21
C GLY A 60 -16.10 14.83 19.78
N PHE A 61 -15.42 13.80 19.28
CA PHE A 61 -15.74 13.17 17.97
C PHE A 61 -15.19 11.74 17.87
N SER A 62 -15.65 10.99 16.87
CA SER A 62 -15.04 9.72 16.48
C SER A 62 -14.37 9.86 15.11
N ALA A 63 -13.21 9.22 14.95
CA ALA A 63 -12.57 9.06 13.65
C ALA A 63 -12.91 7.68 13.07
N MET A 64 -13.20 7.62 11.77
CA MET A 64 -13.42 6.39 11.02
C MET A 64 -12.14 6.03 10.26
N VAL A 65 -11.76 4.74 10.28
CA VAL A 65 -10.60 4.23 9.55
C VAL A 65 -11.01 2.98 8.80
N ASP A 66 -10.83 2.98 7.48
CA ASP A 66 -11.12 1.80 6.66
C ASP A 66 -10.17 0.63 7.02
N ALA A 67 -10.65 -0.59 6.83
CA ALA A 67 -9.94 -1.80 7.22
C ALA A 67 -8.57 -1.92 6.52
N ASP A 68 -8.48 -1.49 5.26
CA ASP A 68 -7.28 -1.55 4.43
C ASP A 68 -6.19 -0.58 4.92
N SER A 69 -6.58 0.58 5.47
CA SER A 69 -5.65 1.59 5.98
C SER A 69 -5.17 1.33 7.40
N LYS A 70 -5.90 0.52 8.18
CA LYS A 70 -5.66 0.34 9.62
C LYS A 70 -4.20 0.00 9.96
N SER A 71 -3.64 -1.01 9.30
CA SER A 71 -2.28 -1.52 9.57
C SER A 71 -1.20 -0.50 9.18
N PHE A 72 -1.49 0.34 8.17
CA PHE A 72 -0.58 1.36 7.64
C PHE A 72 -0.61 2.65 8.46
N LEU A 73 -1.67 2.88 9.23
CA LEU A 73 -1.82 4.00 10.15
C LEU A 73 -1.33 3.68 11.58
N GLU A 74 -0.66 2.54 11.78
CA GLU A 74 0.01 2.28 13.04
C GLU A 74 1.07 3.34 13.33
N GLU A 75 1.00 3.94 14.52
CA GLU A 75 1.88 5.03 14.97
C GLU A 75 1.67 6.33 14.18
N ALA A 76 0.55 6.48 13.47
CA ALA A 76 0.19 7.73 12.84
C ALA A 76 -0.13 8.82 13.89
N GLU A 77 0.30 10.04 13.61
CA GLU A 77 0.10 11.23 14.43
C GLU A 77 -0.53 12.34 13.59
N ILE A 78 -1.65 12.88 14.06
CA ILE A 78 -2.28 14.08 13.50
C ILE A 78 -2.08 15.23 14.49
N ASP A 79 -1.49 16.31 14.02
CA ASP A 79 -1.26 17.51 14.81
C ASP A 79 -1.74 18.77 14.07
N PHE A 80 -2.09 19.80 14.83
CA PHE A 80 -2.51 21.09 14.32
C PHE A 80 -1.70 22.19 14.98
N VAL A 81 -0.82 22.81 14.19
CA VAL A 81 0.07 23.88 14.65
C VAL A 81 -0.44 25.21 14.11
N THR A 82 -0.53 26.21 14.98
CA THR A 82 -0.85 27.59 14.60
C THR A 82 0.32 28.49 14.98
N ASP A 83 0.85 29.23 14.02
CA ASP A 83 1.95 30.18 14.20
C ASP A 83 1.67 31.53 13.49
N GLN A 84 2.69 32.38 13.36
CA GLN A 84 2.56 33.69 12.73
C GLN A 84 2.32 33.64 11.21
N MET A 85 2.65 32.52 10.56
CA MET A 85 2.49 32.31 9.12
C MET A 85 1.14 31.67 8.76
N GLY A 86 0.47 31.05 9.73
CA GLY A 86 -0.88 30.53 9.56
C GLY A 86 -1.15 29.34 10.47
N SER A 87 -2.10 28.51 10.05
CA SER A 87 -2.43 27.27 10.75
C SER A 87 -2.28 26.09 9.80
N GLN A 88 -1.62 25.03 10.25
CA GLN A 88 -1.33 23.85 9.45
C GLN A 88 -1.73 22.58 10.21
N LEU A 89 -2.58 21.77 9.58
CA LEU A 89 -2.82 20.38 9.98
C LEU A 89 -1.74 19.51 9.35
N THR A 90 -1.11 18.66 10.15
CA THR A 90 -0.08 17.72 9.71
C THR A 90 -0.49 16.31 10.10
N LEU A 91 -0.44 15.38 9.14
CA LEU A 91 -0.62 13.96 9.37
C LEU A 91 0.70 13.26 9.03
N LYS A 92 1.30 12.60 10.02
CA LYS A 92 2.50 11.78 9.87
C LYS A 92 2.11 10.33 10.09
N ALA A 93 2.34 9.47 9.12
CA ALA A 93 2.12 8.03 9.28
C ALA A 93 3.41 7.30 8.87
N PRO A 94 4.27 6.94 9.84
CA PRO A 94 5.60 6.38 9.55
C PRO A 94 5.55 5.02 8.84
N ASN A 95 4.44 4.29 9.00
CA ASN A 95 4.23 2.98 8.43
C ASN A 95 3.29 2.99 7.20
N ALA A 96 2.87 4.17 6.72
CA ALA A 96 1.92 4.25 5.61
C ALA A 96 2.50 3.78 4.29
N LYS A 97 3.79 4.07 4.10
CA LYS A 97 4.58 3.53 3.01
C LYS A 97 5.15 2.19 3.44
N LEU A 98 5.30 1.27 2.48
CA LEU A 98 6.10 0.08 2.72
C LEU A 98 7.47 0.54 3.23
N ARG A 99 7.93 0.00 4.37
CA ARG A 99 9.25 0.34 4.90
C ARG A 99 10.28 0.05 3.82
N LYS A 100 10.93 1.10 3.29
CA LYS A 100 12.02 0.94 2.33
C LYS A 100 12.99 -0.07 2.95
N VAL A 101 13.08 -1.25 2.32
CA VAL A 101 14.02 -2.28 2.73
C VAL A 101 15.41 -1.64 2.69
N ALA A 102 16.21 -1.87 3.73
CA ALA A 102 17.55 -1.32 3.79
C ALA A 102 18.35 -1.77 2.56
N ASP A 103 19.21 -0.90 2.04
CA ASP A 103 19.94 -1.20 0.79
C ASP A 103 20.86 -2.45 0.94
N ASP A 104 21.20 -2.84 2.19
CA ASP A 104 21.98 -4.04 2.55
C ASP A 104 21.14 -5.26 2.95
N ALA A 105 19.81 -5.18 2.89
CA ALA A 105 18.95 -6.31 3.20
C ALA A 105 19.10 -7.43 2.15
N PRO A 106 18.72 -8.67 2.50
CA PRO A 106 18.76 -9.80 1.57
C PRO A 106 18.06 -9.48 0.25
N LEU A 107 18.68 -9.89 -0.87
CA LEU A 107 18.15 -9.64 -2.21
C LEU A 107 16.69 -10.09 -2.35
N PHE A 108 16.32 -11.22 -1.74
CA PHE A 108 14.95 -11.71 -1.70
C PHE A 108 13.98 -10.68 -1.11
N GLU A 109 14.33 -10.05 0.01
CA GLU A 109 13.49 -9.05 0.66
C GLU A 109 13.36 -7.77 -0.18
N ARG A 110 14.45 -7.34 -0.83
CA ARG A 110 14.46 -6.18 -1.74
C ARG A 110 13.58 -6.42 -2.98
N VAL A 111 13.68 -7.59 -3.59
CA VAL A 111 12.85 -7.99 -4.74
C VAL A 111 11.40 -8.14 -4.31
N HIS A 112 11.14 -8.82 -3.19
CA HIS A 112 9.78 -8.96 -2.66
C HIS A 112 9.15 -7.59 -2.37
N TYR A 113 9.89 -6.67 -1.74
CA TYR A 113 9.44 -5.31 -1.51
C TYR A 113 9.09 -4.60 -2.82
N PHE A 114 9.94 -4.70 -3.84
CA PHE A 114 9.68 -4.09 -5.14
C PHE A 114 8.38 -4.62 -5.76
N LEU A 115 8.16 -5.94 -5.72
CA LEU A 115 6.93 -6.52 -6.26
C LEU A 115 5.70 -5.98 -5.55
N GLN A 116 5.74 -5.89 -4.21
CA GLN A 116 4.61 -5.38 -3.42
C GLN A 116 4.39 -3.87 -3.60
N ALA A 117 5.46 -3.08 -3.65
CA ALA A 117 5.36 -1.62 -3.69
C ALA A 117 5.09 -1.05 -5.08
N GLU A 118 5.62 -1.68 -6.14
CA GLU A 118 5.60 -1.12 -7.50
C GLU A 118 4.81 -1.99 -8.48
N VAL A 119 4.90 -3.33 -8.41
CA VAL A 119 4.29 -4.22 -9.40
C VAL A 119 2.82 -4.52 -9.07
N ASN A 120 2.55 -5.07 -7.89
CA ASN A 120 1.23 -5.53 -7.48
C ASN A 120 0.14 -4.44 -7.51
N PRO A 121 0.40 -3.17 -7.17
CA PRO A 121 -0.60 -2.12 -7.30
C PRO A 121 -1.06 -1.92 -8.75
N GLN A 122 -0.14 -2.10 -9.72
CA GLN A 122 -0.47 -2.00 -11.15
C GLN A 122 -1.26 -3.22 -11.62
N LEU A 123 -0.89 -4.42 -11.15
CA LEU A 123 -1.60 -5.66 -11.49
C LEU A 123 -2.99 -5.73 -10.87
N ALA A 124 -3.15 -5.24 -9.63
CA ALA A 124 -4.42 -5.25 -8.90
C ALA A 124 -5.53 -4.49 -9.65
N GLY A 125 -5.19 -3.41 -10.37
CA GLY A 125 -6.12 -2.68 -11.24
C GLY A 125 -6.71 -3.53 -12.37
N HIS A 126 -6.07 -4.64 -12.71
CA HIS A 126 -6.51 -5.64 -13.69
C HIS A 126 -6.93 -6.97 -13.03
N GLY A 127 -7.05 -6.99 -11.70
CA GLY A 127 -7.37 -8.20 -10.92
C GLY A 127 -6.24 -9.23 -10.88
N GLY A 128 -5.01 -8.86 -11.21
CA GLY A 128 -3.83 -9.73 -11.15
C GLY A 128 -2.97 -9.47 -9.91
N GLU A 129 -2.10 -10.42 -9.61
CA GLU A 129 -1.06 -10.29 -8.57
C GLU A 129 0.22 -11.04 -9.00
N CYS A 130 1.33 -10.72 -8.36
CA CYS A 130 2.62 -11.35 -8.57
C CYS A 130 3.33 -11.57 -7.23
N THR A 131 3.87 -12.78 -7.02
CA THR A 131 4.62 -13.14 -5.81
C THR A 131 6.00 -13.67 -6.19
N LEU A 132 7.00 -13.41 -5.33
CA LEU A 132 8.35 -13.98 -5.47
C LEU A 132 8.37 -15.37 -4.83
N VAL A 133 8.69 -16.39 -5.61
CA VAL A 133 8.83 -17.78 -5.14
C VAL A 133 10.24 -18.00 -4.60
N GLU A 134 11.25 -17.70 -5.43
CA GLU A 134 12.65 -17.86 -5.07
C GLU A 134 13.54 -16.95 -5.93
N ILE A 135 14.79 -16.82 -5.51
CA ILE A 135 15.87 -16.31 -6.36
C ILE A 135 16.87 -17.44 -6.53
N THR A 136 17.07 -17.84 -7.77
CA THR A 136 17.95 -18.96 -8.09
C THR A 136 19.42 -18.59 -7.94
N ASP A 137 20.28 -19.57 -7.70
CA ASP A 137 21.74 -19.37 -7.59
C ASP A 137 22.37 -18.78 -8.87
N ASP A 138 21.75 -18.99 -10.05
CA ASP A 138 22.17 -18.39 -11.31
C ASP A 138 21.70 -16.93 -11.49
N GLY A 139 20.95 -16.38 -10.54
CA GLY A 139 20.57 -14.95 -10.47
C GLY A 139 19.23 -14.62 -11.12
N TYR A 140 18.25 -15.53 -11.13
CA TYR A 140 16.91 -15.27 -11.68
C TYR A 140 15.87 -15.19 -10.57
N ALA A 141 14.99 -14.19 -10.65
CA ALA A 141 13.81 -14.11 -9.80
C ALA A 141 12.70 -15.00 -10.38
N VAL A 142 12.28 -16.01 -9.63
CA VAL A 142 11.16 -16.88 -10.01
C VAL A 142 9.88 -16.26 -9.45
N LEU A 143 8.99 -15.85 -10.34
CA LEU A 143 7.75 -15.18 -10.01
C LEU A 143 6.55 -16.08 -10.28
N GLN A 144 5.58 -16.05 -9.39
CA GLN A 144 4.29 -16.68 -9.59
C GLN A 144 3.26 -15.58 -9.83
N PHE A 145 2.62 -15.62 -10.99
CA PHE A 145 1.50 -14.74 -11.31
C PHE A 145 0.18 -15.34 -10.80
N GLY A 146 -0.74 -14.48 -10.40
CA GLY A 146 -2.03 -14.83 -9.83
C GLY A 146 -3.17 -13.95 -10.38
N GLY A 147 -4.41 -14.31 -10.06
CA GLY A 147 -5.61 -13.55 -10.41
C GLY A 147 -6.01 -13.60 -11.90
N GLY A 148 -6.56 -12.51 -12.44
CA GLY A 148 -7.01 -12.35 -13.82
C GLY A 148 -5.90 -12.47 -14.89
N CYS A 149 -4.64 -12.51 -14.45
CA CYS A 149 -3.48 -12.82 -15.27
C CYS A 149 -3.21 -14.33 -15.38
N ASN A 150 -3.89 -15.20 -14.63
CA ASN A 150 -3.71 -16.65 -14.75
C ASN A 150 -4.28 -17.18 -16.08
N GLY A 151 -3.40 -17.36 -17.08
CA GLY A 151 -3.70 -18.18 -18.26
C GLY A 151 -4.16 -17.44 -19.52
N CYS A 152 -3.91 -16.12 -19.62
CA CYS A 152 -4.10 -15.40 -20.88
C CYS A 152 -2.73 -15.24 -21.57
N SER A 153 -2.39 -16.19 -22.43
CA SER A 153 -1.05 -16.45 -23.01
C SER A 153 -0.34 -15.29 -23.74
N GLN A 154 -0.94 -14.10 -23.85
CA GLN A 154 -0.31 -12.89 -24.42
C GLN A 154 -0.06 -11.79 -23.38
N ILE A 155 -0.76 -11.81 -22.23
CA ILE A 155 -0.59 -10.80 -21.17
C ILE A 155 0.67 -11.11 -20.35
N ASP A 156 0.96 -12.41 -20.14
CA ASP A 156 2.04 -12.88 -19.28
C ASP A 156 3.43 -12.44 -19.75
N VAL A 157 3.68 -12.40 -21.06
CA VAL A 157 4.99 -12.02 -21.62
C VAL A 157 5.27 -10.53 -21.44
N THR A 158 4.32 -9.66 -21.77
CA THR A 158 4.55 -8.20 -21.66
C THR A 158 4.68 -7.73 -20.21
N VAL A 159 3.94 -8.38 -19.30
CA VAL A 159 4.02 -8.09 -17.86
C VAL A 159 5.35 -8.58 -17.31
N LYS A 160 5.76 -9.82 -17.64
CA LYS A 160 7.06 -10.39 -17.26
C LYS A 160 8.21 -9.53 -17.75
N ASP A 161 8.23 -9.14 -19.02
CA ASP A 161 9.28 -8.29 -19.61
C ASP A 161 9.37 -6.92 -18.91
N GLY A 162 8.22 -6.33 -18.58
CA GLY A 162 8.15 -5.05 -17.86
C GLY A 162 8.65 -5.15 -16.41
N ILE A 163 8.37 -6.25 -15.73
CA ILE A 163 8.88 -6.52 -14.37
C ILE A 163 10.38 -6.80 -14.42
N GLU A 164 10.84 -7.60 -15.39
CA GLU A 164 12.26 -7.91 -15.60
C GLU A 164 13.09 -6.65 -15.82
N ALA A 165 12.66 -5.76 -16.72
CA ALA A 165 13.38 -4.51 -17.00
C ALA A 165 13.53 -3.64 -15.74
N GLN A 166 12.46 -3.51 -14.95
CA GLN A 166 12.48 -2.73 -13.71
C GLN A 166 13.36 -3.38 -12.63
N LEU A 167 13.34 -4.72 -12.50
CA LEU A 167 14.19 -5.44 -11.57
C LEU A 167 15.68 -5.28 -11.91
N ILE A 168 16.05 -5.38 -13.19
CA ILE A 168 17.43 -5.17 -13.64
C ILE A 168 17.86 -3.73 -13.38
N GLU A 169 16.98 -2.75 -13.64
CA GLU A 169 17.26 -1.34 -13.38
C GLU A 169 17.51 -1.06 -11.88
N MET A 170 16.73 -1.66 -10.98
CA MET A 170 16.82 -1.40 -9.54
C MET A 170 17.84 -2.26 -8.80
N MET A 171 18.01 -3.52 -9.20
CA MET A 171 18.89 -4.49 -8.51
C MET A 171 20.23 -4.68 -9.21
N GLY A 172 20.44 -4.05 -10.38
CA GLY A 172 21.69 -4.12 -11.13
C GLY A 172 22.07 -5.55 -11.49
N ASP A 173 23.34 -5.90 -11.31
CA ASP A 173 23.88 -7.22 -11.65
C ASP A 173 23.42 -8.36 -10.70
N GLU A 174 22.65 -8.05 -9.65
CA GLU A 174 22.14 -9.05 -8.71
C GLU A 174 21.00 -9.89 -9.29
N ILE A 175 20.25 -9.35 -10.27
CA ILE A 175 19.19 -10.05 -10.99
C ILE A 175 19.49 -10.02 -12.48
N LYS A 176 19.57 -11.19 -13.11
CA LYS A 176 19.81 -11.36 -14.55
C LYS A 176 18.53 -11.46 -15.37
N GLY A 177 17.41 -11.75 -14.72
CA GLY A 177 16.11 -11.90 -15.37
C GLY A 177 15.04 -12.50 -14.48
N VAL A 178 13.87 -12.70 -15.07
CA VAL A 178 12.67 -13.24 -14.43
C VAL A 178 12.26 -14.56 -15.08
N LYS A 179 11.87 -15.54 -14.26
CA LYS A 179 11.28 -16.81 -14.70
C LYS A 179 9.87 -16.92 -14.13
N ASP A 180 8.93 -17.48 -14.90
CA ASP A 180 7.60 -17.81 -14.38
C ASP A 180 7.68 -19.17 -13.66
N ALA A 181 7.10 -19.26 -12.47
CA ALA A 181 7.00 -20.49 -11.70
C ALA A 181 6.33 -21.63 -12.51
N THR A 182 5.32 -21.31 -13.34
CA THR A 182 4.64 -22.29 -14.20
C THR A 182 5.53 -22.82 -15.33
N GLU A 183 6.50 -22.02 -15.82
CA GLU A 183 7.51 -22.48 -16.76
C GLU A 183 8.55 -23.38 -16.08
N HIS A 184 8.80 -23.17 -14.79
CA HIS A 184 9.68 -23.99 -13.96
C HIS A 184 9.05 -25.34 -13.59
N GLU A 185 7.72 -25.38 -13.49
CA GLU A 185 6.93 -26.61 -13.28
C GLU A 185 6.64 -27.40 -14.55
N ARG A 186 7.17 -27.03 -15.74
CA ARG A 186 7.01 -27.81 -16.98
C ARG A 186 7.79 -29.14 -16.96
N GLY A 187 7.36 -30.04 -16.07
CA GLY A 187 7.45 -31.49 -16.16
C GLY A 187 6.03 -32.08 -16.21
N ASP A 188 5.81 -32.95 -17.21
CA ASP A 188 4.69 -33.91 -17.39
C ASP A 188 3.21 -33.49 -17.23
N HIS A 189 2.87 -32.20 -17.12
CA HIS A 189 1.46 -31.78 -17.17
C HIS A 189 1.23 -30.58 -18.11
N SER A 190 1.44 -30.77 -19.40
CA SER A 190 0.87 -29.89 -20.43
C SER A 190 -0.20 -30.65 -21.20
N TYR A 191 -1.46 -30.46 -20.81
CA TYR A 191 -2.60 -30.91 -21.59
C TYR A 191 -2.82 -29.99 -22.78
N TYR A 192 -2.86 -30.58 -23.98
CA TYR A 192 -3.67 -30.13 -25.10
C TYR A 192 -5.15 -30.41 -24.83
#